data_AF-A0A183B9Z3-F1
#
_entry.id   AF-A0A183B9Z3-F1
#
_cell.length_a   1.000
_cell.length_b   1.000
_cell.length_c   1.000
_cell.angle_alpha   90.00
_cell.angle_beta   90.00
_cell.angle_gamma   90.00
#
_symmetry.space_group_name_H-M   'P 1'
#
loop_
_entity.id
_entity.type
_entity.pdbx_description
1 polymer ?
#
loop_
_entity_poly.entity_id
_entity_poly.type
_entity_poly.pdbx_seq_one_letter_code
_entity_poly.pdbx_strand_id
1 'polypeptide(L)'
;MATTLTETEDPVQRQEGMEILRSLVLKEYEPVKVHFALAMLETDNKQFESAVQHYRAVLQLFEKATVLAPTNVQAKHNLCVALADDGQLEASEKCLLSAIDLAPAEQYLHEHLAIVRKRMSLT
;
A
#
# COMPACT_ATOMS: atom_id res chain seq x y z
N MET A 1 -7.61 -19.38 -3.93
CA MET A 1 -6.57 -20.33 -4.39
C MET A 1 -5.18 -19.77 -4.12
N ALA A 2 -4.79 -18.62 -4.70
CA ALA A 2 -3.46 -18.03 -4.45
C ALA A 2 -3.21 -17.67 -2.96
N THR A 3 -4.15 -17.00 -2.29
CA THR A 3 -4.02 -16.61 -0.87
C THR A 3 -3.84 -17.81 0.07
N THR A 4 -4.60 -18.89 -0.14
CA THR A 4 -4.47 -20.13 0.64
C THR A 4 -3.12 -20.82 0.44
N LEU A 5 -2.56 -20.75 -0.78
CA LEU A 5 -1.25 -21.31 -1.09
C LEU A 5 -0.10 -20.47 -0.50
N THR A 6 -0.29 -19.17 -0.30
CA THR A 6 0.76 -18.30 0.24
C THR A 6 0.86 -18.32 1.76
N GLU A 7 -0.20 -18.73 2.46
CA GLU A 7 -0.27 -18.82 3.93
C GLU A 7 0.34 -20.11 4.51
N THR A 8 0.60 -21.10 3.66
CA THR A 8 1.17 -22.39 4.07
C THR A 8 2.65 -22.29 4.49
N GLU A 9 3.08 -23.23 5.34
CA GLU A 9 4.48 -23.43 5.70
C GLU A 9 5.24 -24.27 4.67
N ASP A 10 4.53 -24.94 3.75
CA ASP A 10 5.14 -25.70 2.67
C ASP A 10 5.79 -24.74 1.65
N PRO A 11 7.14 -24.74 1.52
CA PRO A 11 7.82 -23.80 0.64
C PRO A 11 7.47 -24.00 -0.84
N VAL A 12 7.08 -25.21 -1.26
CA VAL A 12 6.70 -25.49 -2.65
C VAL A 12 5.35 -24.86 -2.96
N GLN A 13 4.37 -25.06 -2.08
CA GLN A 13 3.04 -24.46 -2.23
C GLN A 13 3.10 -22.93 -2.13
N ARG A 14 3.93 -22.41 -1.21
CA ARG A 14 4.16 -20.97 -1.10
C ARG A 14 4.75 -20.40 -2.39
N GLN A 15 5.73 -21.07 -3.00
CA GLN A 15 6.30 -20.65 -4.27
C GLN A 15 5.28 -20.72 -5.42
N GLU A 16 4.44 -21.76 -5.46
CA GLU A 16 3.35 -21.87 -6.44
C GLU A 16 2.35 -20.71 -6.29
N GLY A 17 1.98 -20.37 -5.05
CA GLY A 17 1.16 -19.21 -4.74
C GLY A 17 1.76 -17.90 -5.26
N MET A 18 3.08 -17.70 -5.08
CA MET A 18 3.80 -16.54 -5.61
C MET A 18 3.79 -16.48 -7.15
N GLU A 19 3.99 -17.61 -7.84
CA GLU A 19 3.92 -17.65 -9.31
C GLU A 19 2.51 -17.30 -9.82
N ILE A 20 1.46 -17.77 -9.13
CA ILE A 20 0.09 -17.38 -9.45
C ILE A 20 -0.09 -15.87 -9.28
N LEU A 21 0.37 -15.29 -8.16
CA LEU A 21 0.29 -13.84 -7.94
C LEU A 21 1.04 -13.05 -9.02
N ARG A 22 2.24 -13.48 -9.42
CA ARG A 22 3.01 -12.86 -10.53
C ARG A 22 2.22 -12.90 -11.84
N SER A 23 1.53 -14.00 -12.12
CA SER A 23 0.66 -14.10 -13.31
C SER A 23 -0.53 -13.14 -13.26
N LEU A 24 -1.04 -12.80 -12.06
CA LEU A 24 -2.15 -11.86 -11.87
C LEU A 24 -1.71 -10.40 -12.07
N VAL A 25 -0.45 -10.07 -11.73
CA VAL A 25 0.15 -8.76 -12.06
C VAL A 25 0.09 -8.51 -13.56
N LEU A 26 0.48 -9.50 -14.37
CA LEU A 26 0.47 -9.40 -15.85
C LEU A 26 -0.95 -9.22 -16.42
N LYS A 27 -1.98 -9.64 -15.68
CA LYS A 27 -3.39 -9.51 -16.07
C LYS A 27 -4.05 -8.25 -15.50
N GLU A 28 -3.30 -7.42 -14.78
CA GLU A 28 -3.81 -6.27 -14.03
C GLU A 28 -5.01 -6.62 -13.12
N TYR A 29 -5.05 -7.86 -12.61
CA TYR A 29 -6.16 -8.33 -11.78
C TYR A 29 -5.95 -7.85 -10.33
N GLU A 30 -6.88 -7.04 -9.82
CA GLU A 30 -6.83 -6.47 -8.46
C GLU A 30 -5.41 -6.00 -8.06
N PRO A 31 -4.79 -5.11 -8.84
CA PRO A 31 -3.33 -4.92 -8.83
C PRO A 31 -2.80 -4.42 -7.48
N VAL A 32 -3.60 -3.62 -6.75
CA VAL A 32 -3.25 -3.19 -5.38
C VAL A 32 -3.12 -4.40 -4.44
N LYS A 33 -4.10 -5.30 -4.43
CA LYS A 33 -4.10 -6.48 -3.55
C LYS A 33 -2.96 -7.44 -3.90
N VAL A 34 -2.74 -7.65 -5.20
CA VAL A 34 -1.72 -8.59 -5.67
C VAL A 34 -0.31 -8.08 -5.38
N HIS A 35 -0.03 -6.80 -5.64
CA HIS A 35 1.28 -6.22 -5.31
C HIS A 35 1.53 -6.19 -3.80
N PHE A 36 0.53 -5.87 -2.98
CA PHE A 36 0.68 -5.96 -1.52
C PHE A 36 1.00 -7.38 -1.05
N ALA A 37 0.27 -8.39 -1.55
CA ALA A 37 0.50 -9.78 -1.19
C ALA A 37 1.93 -10.23 -1.55
N LEU A 38 2.40 -9.88 -2.75
CA LEU A 38 3.78 -10.17 -3.16
C LEU A 38 4.81 -9.42 -2.30
N ALA A 39 4.58 -8.15 -1.98
CA ALA A 39 5.48 -7.37 -1.14
C ALA A 39 5.65 -7.95 0.26
N MET A 40 4.55 -8.41 0.89
CA MET A 40 4.58 -9.09 2.18
C MET A 40 5.37 -10.40 2.11
N LEU A 41 5.08 -11.26 1.13
CA LEU A 41 5.78 -12.55 0.96
C LEU A 41 7.27 -12.38 0.69
N GLU A 42 7.62 -11.38 -0.13
CA GLU A 42 9.02 -11.08 -0.43
C GLU A 42 9.75 -10.48 0.76
N THR A 43 9.05 -9.71 1.61
CA THR A 43 9.57 -9.25 2.90
C THR A 43 9.88 -10.45 3.82
N ASP A 44 8.95 -11.40 3.94
CA ASP A 44 9.13 -12.62 4.74
C ASP A 44 10.30 -13.47 4.22
N ASN A 45 10.47 -13.53 2.90
CA ASN A 45 11.57 -14.22 2.23
C ASN A 45 12.88 -13.41 2.20
N LYS A 46 12.92 -12.24 2.85
CA LYS A 46 14.08 -11.31 2.90
C LYS A 46 14.52 -10.78 1.53
N GLN A 47 13.64 -10.85 0.53
CA GLN A 47 13.81 -10.30 -0.80
C GLN A 47 13.39 -8.82 -0.82
N PHE A 48 14.07 -8.01 -0.01
CA PHE A 48 13.67 -6.63 0.25
C PHE A 48 13.64 -5.75 -1.00
N GLU A 49 14.55 -5.98 -1.96
CA GLU A 49 14.57 -5.20 -3.21
C GLU A 49 13.29 -5.41 -4.03
N SER A 50 12.86 -6.67 -4.18
CA SER A 50 11.63 -7.01 -4.90
C SER A 50 10.39 -6.52 -4.14
N ALA A 51 10.38 -6.68 -2.81
CA ALA A 51 9.30 -6.17 -1.98
C ALA A 51 9.12 -4.65 -2.13
N VAL A 52 10.22 -3.89 -2.15
CA VAL A 52 10.21 -2.43 -2.38
C VAL A 52 9.63 -2.10 -3.76
N GLN A 53 9.93 -2.86 -4.81
CA GLN A 53 9.34 -2.63 -6.14
C GLN A 53 7.81 -2.79 -6.10
N HIS A 54 7.30 -3.79 -5.39
CA HIS A 54 5.86 -3.99 -5.24
C HIS A 54 5.19 -2.92 -4.37
N TYR A 55 5.80 -2.46 -3.28
CA TYR A 55 5.28 -1.32 -2.51
C TYR A 55 5.24 -0.03 -3.35
N ARG A 56 6.25 0.20 -4.22
CA ARG A 56 6.23 1.33 -5.16
C ARG A 56 5.14 1.22 -6.21
N ALA A 57 4.87 0.02 -6.73
CA ALA A 57 3.76 -0.20 -7.66
C ALA A 57 2.40 0.14 -7.00
N VAL A 58 2.23 -0.22 -5.72
CA VAL A 58 1.03 0.15 -4.94
C VAL A 58 0.89 1.67 -4.84
N LEU A 59 1.97 2.40 -4.52
CA LEU A 59 1.95 3.87 -4.47
C LEU A 59 1.45 4.47 -5.79
N GLN A 60 2.02 4.05 -6.91
CA GLN A 60 1.63 4.53 -8.25
C GLN A 60 0.16 4.22 -8.58
N LEU A 61 -0.35 3.08 -8.14
CA LEU A 61 -1.76 2.72 -8.32
C LEU A 61 -2.68 3.65 -7.52
N PHE A 62 -2.31 4.02 -6.30
CA PHE A 62 -3.07 4.99 -5.51
C PHE A 62 -3.00 6.40 -6.09
N GLU A 63 -1.83 6.85 -6.56
CA GLU A 63 -1.70 8.11 -7.28
C GLU A 63 -2.66 8.15 -8.48
N LYS A 64 -2.63 7.11 -9.33
CA LYS A 64 -3.56 6.98 -10.46
C LYS A 64 -5.02 6.98 -10.02
N ALA A 65 -5.37 6.28 -8.94
CA ALA A 65 -6.73 6.23 -8.42
C ALA A 65 -7.23 7.62 -7.97
N THR A 66 -6.38 8.42 -7.34
CA THR A 66 -6.73 9.79 -6.93
C THR A 66 -6.92 10.74 -8.11
N VAL A 67 -6.20 10.54 -9.21
CA VAL A 67 -6.43 11.30 -10.46
C VAL A 67 -7.75 10.90 -11.11
N LEU A 68 -8.09 9.62 -11.12
CA LEU A 68 -9.33 9.11 -11.73
C LEU A 68 -10.58 9.44 -10.90
N ALA A 69 -10.44 9.48 -9.58
CA ALA A 69 -11.54 9.73 -8.65
C ALA A 69 -11.10 10.78 -7.59
N PRO A 70 -11.04 12.07 -7.96
CA PRO A 70 -10.47 13.11 -7.10
C PRO A 70 -11.25 13.38 -5.82
N THR A 71 -12.53 12.99 -5.77
CA THR A 71 -13.40 13.10 -4.58
C THR A 71 -13.46 11.83 -3.75
N ASN A 72 -12.76 10.76 -4.16
CA ASN A 72 -12.72 9.51 -3.40
C ASN A 72 -11.75 9.65 -2.21
N VAL A 73 -12.32 9.97 -1.05
CA VAL A 73 -11.60 10.16 0.22
C VAL A 73 -10.79 8.93 0.60
N GLN A 74 -11.32 7.72 0.39
CA GLN A 74 -10.63 6.48 0.74
C GLN A 74 -9.42 6.22 -0.14
N ALA A 75 -9.53 6.45 -1.46
CA ALA A 75 -8.38 6.32 -2.36
C ALA A 75 -7.28 7.33 -2.00
N LYS A 76 -7.67 8.56 -1.65
CA LYS A 76 -6.74 9.59 -1.19
C LYS A 76 -6.08 9.23 0.13
N HIS A 77 -6.85 8.74 1.11
CA HIS A 77 -6.31 8.27 2.39
C HIS A 77 -5.30 7.14 2.21
N ASN A 78 -5.61 6.15 1.37
CA ASN A 78 -4.70 5.04 1.08
C ASN A 78 -3.38 5.53 0.48
N LEU A 79 -3.40 6.54 -0.41
CA LEU A 79 -2.19 7.18 -0.90
C LEU A 79 -1.40 7.83 0.25
N CYS A 80 -2.06 8.56 1.13
CA CYS A 80 -1.39 9.22 2.24
C CYS A 80 -0.72 8.24 3.21
N VAL A 81 -1.39 7.13 3.53
CA VAL A 81 -0.82 6.05 4.36
C VAL A 81 0.40 5.44 3.67
N ALA A 82 0.29 5.11 2.38
CA ALA A 82 1.40 4.54 1.63
C ALA A 82 2.61 5.50 1.57
N LEU A 83 2.40 6.81 1.44
CA LEU A 83 3.48 7.81 1.53
C LEU A 83 4.17 7.81 2.90
N ALA A 84 3.41 7.63 3.99
CA ALA A 84 4.00 7.55 5.33
C ALA A 84 4.83 6.27 5.51
N ASP A 85 4.37 5.15 4.96
CA ASP A 85 5.07 3.87 5.04
C ASP A 85 6.35 3.86 4.20
N ASP A 86 6.37 4.57 3.08
CA ASP A 86 7.57 4.83 2.26
C ASP A 86 8.53 5.87 2.89
N GLY A 87 8.19 6.40 4.06
CA GLY A 87 9.01 7.37 4.81
C GLY A 87 8.90 8.82 4.31
N GLN A 88 8.04 9.10 3.33
CA GLN A 88 7.78 10.45 2.82
C GLN A 88 6.79 11.19 3.73
N LEU A 89 7.21 11.44 4.98
CA LEU A 89 6.32 11.94 6.04
C LEU A 89 5.72 13.32 5.73
N GLU A 90 6.50 14.25 5.16
CA GLU A 90 6.02 15.59 4.78
C GLU A 90 4.98 15.51 3.65
N ALA A 91 5.19 14.60 2.69
CA ALA A 91 4.24 14.38 1.60
C ALA A 91 2.94 13.76 2.13
N SER A 92 3.05 12.80 3.04
CA SER A 92 1.90 12.21 3.72
C SER A 92 1.11 13.23 4.53
N GLU A 93 1.78 14.12 5.27
CA GLU A 93 1.11 15.17 6.05
C GLU A 93 0.27 16.09 5.14
N LYS A 94 0.86 16.58 4.05
CA LYS A 94 0.15 17.42 3.06
C LYS A 94 -1.02 16.67 2.43
N CYS A 95 -0.84 15.39 2.12
CA CYS A 95 -1.88 14.54 1.58
C CYS A 95 -3.06 14.40 2.56
N LEU A 96 -2.78 14.14 3.85
CA LEU A 96 -3.79 13.98 4.90
C LEU A 96 -4.56 15.28 5.15
N LEU A 97 -3.87 16.41 5.20
CA LEU A 97 -4.52 17.73 5.31
C LEU A 97 -5.51 17.94 4.15
N SER A 98 -5.08 17.64 2.93
CA SER A 98 -5.95 17.75 1.76
C SER A 98 -7.10 16.73 1.77
N ALA A 99 -6.93 15.56 2.39
CA ALA A 99 -8.02 14.59 2.57
C ALA A 99 -9.03 15.07 3.61
N ILE A 100 -8.57 15.70 4.69
CA ILE A 100 -9.41 16.32 5.73
C ILE A 100 -10.23 17.47 5.13
N ASP A 101 -9.65 18.28 4.24
CA ASP A 101 -10.40 19.34 3.55
C ASP A 101 -11.58 18.78 2.73
N LEU A 102 -11.44 17.57 2.17
CA LEU A 102 -12.52 16.89 1.44
C LEU A 102 -13.56 16.26 2.38
N ALA A 103 -13.14 15.77 3.54
CA ALA A 103 -13.99 15.03 4.46
C ALA A 103 -13.63 15.35 5.93
N PRO A 104 -14.00 16.54 6.42
CA PRO A 104 -13.54 17.04 7.72
C PRO A 104 -14.08 16.24 8.91
N ALA A 105 -15.19 15.53 8.73
CA ALA A 105 -15.83 14.71 9.75
C ALA A 105 -15.19 13.31 9.91
N GLU A 106 -14.31 12.90 9.01
CA GLU A 106 -13.71 11.56 9.03
C GLU A 106 -12.58 11.49 10.06
N GLN A 107 -12.91 10.95 11.23
CA GLN A 107 -12.02 10.89 12.39
C GLN A 107 -10.69 10.17 12.09
N TYR A 108 -10.74 9.11 11.27
CA TYR A 108 -9.55 8.31 10.95
C TYR A 108 -8.49 9.13 10.21
N LEU A 109 -8.85 10.18 9.48
CA LEU A 109 -7.87 11.06 8.80
C LEU A 109 -7.07 11.88 9.82
N HIS A 110 -7.74 12.40 10.84
CA HIS A 110 -7.11 13.16 11.92
C HIS A 110 -6.19 12.27 12.77
N GLU A 111 -6.62 11.03 13.03
CA GLU A 111 -5.82 10.04 13.75
C GLU A 111 -4.52 9.71 13.00
N HIS A 112 -4.60 9.43 11.70
CA HIS A 112 -3.40 9.18 10.88
C HIS A 112 -2.49 10.41 10.80
N LEU A 113 -3.06 11.63 10.71
CA LEU A 113 -2.28 12.87 10.72
C LEU A 113 -1.49 13.04 12.03
N ALA A 114 -2.09 12.72 13.16
CA ALA A 114 -1.42 12.73 14.46
C ALA A 114 -0.25 11.73 14.51
N ILE A 115 -0.45 10.52 13.97
CA ILE A 115 0.60 9.49 13.88
C ILE A 115 1.78 9.98 13.02
N VAL A 116 1.49 10.52 11.84
CA VAL A 116 2.52 11.04 10.91
C VAL A 116 3.32 12.16 11.56
N ARG A 117 2.65 13.16 12.14
CA ARG A 117 3.31 14.27 12.85
C ARG A 117 4.17 13.80 14.02
N LYS A 118 3.70 12.80 14.77
CA LYS A 118 4.49 12.20 15.85
C LYS A 118 5.77 11.55 15.30
N ARG A 119 5.68 10.80 14.19
CA ARG A 119 6.87 10.21 13.53
C ARG A 119 7.87 11.29 13.09
N MET A 120 7.39 12.39 12.50
CA MET A 120 8.23 13.52 12.08
C MET A 120 8.95 14.21 13.25
N SER A 121 8.36 14.20 14.46
CA SER A 121 9.02 14.77 15.64
C SER A 121 10.11 13.89 16.25
N LEU A 122 10.23 12.64 15.80
CA LEU A 122 11.22 11.66 16.27
C LEU A 122 12.43 11.52 15.34
N THR A 123 12.39 12.15 14.17
CA THR A 123 13.47 12.26 13.17
C THR A 123 14.21 13.58 13.33
#